data_AF-A0A672KC10-F1
#
_entry.id   AF-A0A672KC10-F1
#
_cell.length_a   1.000
_cell.length_b   1.000
_cell.length_c   1.000
_cell.angle_alpha   90.00
_cell.angle_beta   90.00
_cell.angle_gamma   90.00
#
_symmetry.space_group_name_H-M   'P 1'
#
loop_
_entity.id
_entity.type
_entity.pdbx_description
1 polymer ?
#
loop_
_entity_poly.entity_id
_entity_poly.type
_entity_poly.pdbx_seq_one_letter_code
_entity_poly.pdbx_strand_id
1 'polypeptide(L)'
;LINVKLRKAIQKGNMEVARIHAENAIRQKNQSVNFLRMSARVDAVAARVQTAVTMNKVTKSMAGVVKGMDATLKSMNLEKISALMDKFERQFETLDVQTAHMEDTMSSTTTLTTPQGQVDALMMEMADEAG
;
A
#
# COMPACT_ATOMS: atom_id res chain seq x y z
N LEU A 1 -30.34 9.37 -0.05
CA LEU A 1 -31.08 10.57 0.42
C LEU A 1 -31.38 11.60 -0.68
N ILE A 2 -30.42 11.99 -1.53
CA ILE A 2 -30.62 13.03 -2.57
C ILE A 2 -31.60 12.58 -3.68
N ASN A 3 -31.53 11.33 -4.14
CA ASN A 3 -32.50 10.78 -5.11
C ASN A 3 -33.96 10.79 -4.58
N VAL A 4 -34.15 10.71 -3.26
CA VAL A 4 -35.48 10.79 -2.63
C VAL A 4 -36.01 12.23 -2.63
N LYS A 5 -35.14 13.22 -2.42
CA LYS A 5 -35.49 14.65 -2.50
C LYS A 5 -35.80 15.05 -3.95
N LEU A 6 -35.03 14.54 -4.92
CA LEU A 6 -35.28 14.73 -6.35
C LEU A 6 -36.67 14.21 -6.77
N ARG A 7 -36.98 12.95 -6.44
CA ARG A 7 -38.30 12.36 -6.75
C ARG A 7 -39.44 13.14 -6.11
N LYS A 8 -39.29 13.59 -4.86
CA LYS A 8 -40.30 14.41 -4.17
C LYS A 8 -40.48 15.80 -4.81
N ALA A 9 -39.42 16.42 -5.33
CA ALA A 9 -39.50 17.70 -6.02
C ALA A 9 -40.20 17.59 -7.38
N ILE A 10 -39.91 16.52 -8.13
CA ILE A 10 -40.57 16.20 -9.41
C ILE A 10 -42.07 15.92 -9.20
N GLN A 11 -42.43 15.14 -8.18
CA GLN A 11 -43.84 14.85 -7.85
C GLN A 11 -44.63 16.10 -7.44
N LYS A 12 -43.96 17.12 -6.90
CA LYS A 12 -44.57 18.41 -6.54
C LYS A 12 -44.60 19.40 -7.71
N GLY A 13 -44.18 19.01 -8.91
CA GLY A 13 -44.13 19.86 -10.09
C GLY A 13 -43.05 20.96 -10.06
N ASN A 14 -42.19 20.97 -9.03
CA ASN A 14 -41.18 22.02 -8.86
C ASN A 14 -39.88 21.61 -9.58
N MET A 15 -39.90 21.78 -10.90
CA MET A 15 -38.81 21.39 -11.81
C MET A 15 -37.49 22.10 -11.53
N GLU A 16 -37.54 23.34 -11.04
CA GLU A 16 -36.34 24.13 -10.74
C GLU A 16 -35.59 23.58 -9.50
N VAL A 17 -36.34 23.26 -8.44
CA VAL A 17 -35.79 22.59 -7.25
C VAL A 17 -35.28 21.18 -7.57
N ALA A 18 -35.98 20.46 -8.46
CA ALA A 18 -35.52 19.16 -8.96
C ALA A 18 -34.18 19.29 -9.71
N ARG A 19 -34.02 20.31 -10.56
CA ARG A 19 -32.76 20.56 -11.30
C ARG A 19 -31.59 20.80 -10.37
N ILE A 20 -31.76 21.66 -9.36
CA ILE A 20 -30.73 21.96 -8.35
C ILE A 20 -30.34 20.70 -7.56
N HIS A 21 -31.31 19.84 -7.22
CA HIS A 21 -31.03 18.57 -6.55
C HIS A 21 -30.31 17.56 -7.46
N ALA A 22 -30.62 17.53 -8.75
CA ALA A 22 -29.92 16.69 -9.73
C ALA A 22 -28.47 17.12 -9.91
N GLU A 23 -28.22 18.42 -10.08
CA GLU A 23 -26.87 18.98 -10.21
C GLU A 23 -26.03 18.69 -8.97
N ASN A 24 -26.61 18.85 -7.78
CA ASN A 24 -25.94 18.50 -6.53
C ASN A 24 -25.65 17.00 -6.42
N ALA A 25 -26.54 16.13 -6.90
CA ALA A 25 -26.33 14.69 -6.90
C ALA A 25 -25.16 14.30 -7.82
N ILE A 26 -25.10 14.86 -9.02
CA ILE A 26 -24.04 14.62 -9.99
C ILE A 26 -22.70 15.14 -9.43
N ARG A 27 -22.70 16.35 -8.85
CA ARG A 27 -21.52 16.93 -8.21
C ARG A 27 -21.00 16.04 -7.08
N GLN A 28 -21.86 15.59 -6.17
CA GLN A 28 -21.45 14.68 -5.08
C GLN A 28 -20.91 13.35 -5.61
N LYS A 29 -21.54 12.77 -6.64
CA LYS A 29 -21.04 11.53 -7.26
C LYS A 29 -19.62 11.72 -7.81
N ASN A 30 -19.39 12.80 -8.55
CA ASN A 30 -18.07 13.10 -9.12
C ASN A 30 -17.03 13.38 -8.04
N GLN A 31 -17.40 14.14 -7.00
CA GLN A 31 -16.53 14.37 -5.85
C GLN A 31 -16.19 13.07 -5.13
N SER A 32 -17.17 12.20 -4.90
CA SER A 32 -16.94 10.89 -4.25
C SER A 32 -15.96 10.02 -5.04
N VAL A 33 -16.07 9.97 -6.37
CA VAL A 33 -15.12 9.23 -7.22
C VAL A 33 -13.72 9.83 -7.14
N ASN A 34 -13.61 11.16 -7.17
CA ASN A 34 -12.32 11.84 -7.02
C ASN A 34 -11.70 11.61 -5.62
N PHE A 35 -12.49 11.66 -4.56
CA PHE A 35 -12.05 11.33 -3.21
C PHE A 35 -11.61 9.87 -3.09
N LEU A 36 -12.32 8.93 -3.70
CA LEU A 36 -11.93 7.53 -3.72
C LEU A 36 -10.57 7.33 -4.41
N ARG A 37 -10.37 7.97 -5.57
CA ARG A 37 -9.08 7.94 -6.28
C ARG A 37 -7.96 8.56 -5.45
N MET A 38 -8.24 9.66 -4.74
CA MET A 38 -7.26 10.29 -3.86
C MET A 38 -6.95 9.39 -2.65
N SER A 39 -7.95 8.76 -2.04
CA SER A 39 -7.78 7.79 -0.94
C SER A 39 -6.86 6.66 -1.37
N ALA A 40 -7.11 6.03 -2.52
CA ALA A 40 -6.28 4.95 -3.02
C ALA A 40 -4.81 5.37 -3.21
N ARG A 41 -4.56 6.61 -3.66
CA ARG A 41 -3.19 7.16 -3.76
C ARG A 41 -2.56 7.39 -2.39
N VAL A 42 -3.33 7.90 -1.42
CA VAL A 42 -2.87 8.11 -0.05
C VAL A 42 -2.55 6.77 0.62
N ASP A 43 -3.38 5.75 0.43
CA ASP A 43 -3.18 4.41 0.96
C ASP A 43 -1.89 3.79 0.38
N ALA A 44 -1.65 3.94 -0.92
CA ALA A 44 -0.42 3.48 -1.56
C ALA A 44 0.83 4.19 -0.99
N VAL A 45 0.76 5.50 -0.72
CA VAL A 45 1.85 6.25 -0.09
C VAL A 45 2.05 5.81 1.37
N ALA A 46 0.96 5.61 2.12
CA ALA A 46 1.00 5.13 3.50
C ALA A 46 1.67 3.75 3.59
N ALA A 47 1.35 2.84 2.68
CA ALA A 47 1.98 1.52 2.60
C ALA A 47 3.51 1.65 2.38
N ARG A 48 3.94 2.49 1.45
CA ARG A 48 5.38 2.75 1.21
C ARG A 48 6.08 3.35 2.43
N VAL A 49 5.43 4.27 3.13
CA VAL A 49 5.96 4.86 4.37
C VAL A 49 6.08 3.80 5.47
N GLN A 50 5.08 2.95 5.63
CA GLN A 50 5.10 1.86 6.61
C GLN A 50 6.26 0.89 6.33
N THR A 51 6.46 0.50 5.07
CA THR A 51 7.61 -0.27 4.61
C THR A 51 8.94 0.41 4.99
N ALA A 52 9.09 1.71 4.71
CA ALA A 52 10.31 2.44 5.04
C ALA A 52 10.58 2.49 6.56
N VAL A 53 9.54 2.63 7.38
CA VAL A 53 9.65 2.60 8.85
C VAL A 53 10.07 1.22 9.34
N THR A 54 9.49 0.14 8.80
CA THR A 54 9.89 -1.24 9.14
C THR A 54 11.35 -1.49 8.76
N MET A 55 11.76 -1.12 7.54
CA MET A 55 13.15 -1.24 7.09
C MET A 55 14.12 -0.43 7.96
N ASN A 56 13.73 0.77 8.41
CA ASN A 56 14.57 1.55 9.32
C ASN A 56 14.80 0.83 10.67
N LYS A 57 13.76 0.18 11.22
CA LYS A 57 13.89 -0.61 12.46
C LYS A 57 14.84 -1.78 12.27
N VAL A 58 14.71 -2.49 11.16
CA VAL A 58 15.59 -3.58 10.74
C VAL A 58 17.05 -3.10 10.66
N THR A 59 17.31 -1.99 9.95
CA THR A 59 18.66 -1.43 9.81
C THR A 59 19.26 -1.09 11.18
N LYS A 60 18.47 -0.53 12.10
CA LYS A 60 18.93 -0.26 13.47
C LYS A 60 19.27 -1.54 14.24
N SER A 61 18.45 -2.58 14.12
CA SER A 61 18.72 -3.88 14.74
C SER A 61 20.02 -4.50 14.20
N MET A 62 20.20 -4.49 12.88
CA MET A 62 21.43 -4.97 12.23
C MET A 62 22.66 -4.19 12.68
N ALA A 63 22.57 -2.85 12.78
CA ALA A 63 23.68 -2.03 13.28
C ALA A 63 24.07 -2.41 14.72
N GLY A 64 23.09 -2.72 15.57
CA GLY A 64 23.32 -3.22 16.93
C GLY A 64 24.03 -4.57 16.96
N VAL A 65 23.61 -5.51 16.09
CA VAL A 65 24.24 -6.84 15.99
C VAL A 65 25.67 -6.73 15.47
N VAL A 66 25.92 -5.94 14.41
CA VAL A 66 27.27 -5.71 13.86
C VAL A 66 28.20 -5.11 14.91
N LYS A 67 27.73 -4.13 15.69
CA LYS A 67 28.51 -3.57 16.80
C LYS A 67 28.79 -4.60 17.90
N GLY A 68 27.81 -5.46 18.20
CA GLY A 68 27.99 -6.60 19.11
C GLY A 68 29.02 -7.60 18.59
N MET A 69 29.06 -7.85 17.28
CA MET A 69 30.03 -8.74 16.62
C MET A 69 31.43 -8.18 16.71
N ASP A 70 31.63 -6.90 16.39
CA ASP A 70 32.94 -6.26 16.50
C ASP A 70 33.52 -6.32 17.93
N ALA A 71 32.69 -6.06 18.95
CA ALA A 71 33.09 -6.16 20.34
C ALA A 71 33.42 -7.61 20.76
N THR A 72 32.67 -8.59 20.25
CA THR A 72 32.85 -10.00 20.60
C THR A 72 34.07 -10.60 19.90
N LEU A 73 34.29 -10.28 18.62
CA LEU A 73 35.46 -10.68 17.84
C LEU A 73 36.76 -10.14 18.45
N LYS A 74 36.76 -8.91 18.97
CA LYS A 74 37.90 -8.34 19.73
C LYS A 74 38.23 -9.12 21.00
N SER A 75 37.24 -9.77 21.61
CA SER A 75 37.42 -10.57 22.82
C SER A 75 37.81 -12.04 22.56
N MET A 76 37.78 -12.49 21.30
CA MET A 76 37.98 -13.90 20.87
C MET A 76 37.21 -14.95 21.70
N ASN A 77 36.09 -14.57 22.31
CA ASN A 77 35.28 -15.48 23.11
C ASN A 77 34.33 -16.27 22.20
N LEU A 78 34.70 -17.51 21.87
CA LEU A 78 33.96 -18.42 20.98
C LEU A 78 32.52 -18.68 21.44
N GLU A 79 32.28 -18.75 22.74
CA GLU A 79 30.94 -18.97 23.32
C GLU A 79 30.01 -17.77 23.05
N LYS A 80 30.54 -16.55 23.20
CA LYS A 80 29.81 -15.32 22.85
C LYS A 80 29.63 -15.18 21.34
N ILE A 81 30.59 -15.64 20.52
CA ILE A 81 30.45 -15.67 19.05
C ILE A 81 29.31 -16.60 18.66
N SER A 82 29.25 -17.81 19.25
CA SER A 82 28.17 -18.77 19.02
C SER A 82 26.80 -18.17 19.36
N ALA A 83 26.64 -17.60 20.56
CA ALA A 83 25.38 -16.97 20.97
C ALA A 83 24.97 -15.77 20.09
N LEU A 84 25.95 -15.08 19.51
CA LEU A 84 25.72 -13.96 18.62
C LEU A 84 25.34 -14.41 17.21
N MET A 85 25.90 -15.52 16.71
CA MET A 85 25.50 -16.14 15.45
C MET A 85 24.07 -16.66 15.53
N ASP A 86 23.68 -17.32 16.63
CA ASP A 86 22.28 -17.74 16.86
C ASP A 86 21.32 -16.53 16.84
N LYS A 87 21.75 -15.40 17.40
CA LYS A 87 20.95 -14.16 17.40
C LYS A 87 20.89 -13.51 16.02
N PHE A 88 21.98 -13.58 15.26
CA PHE A 88 22.03 -13.11 13.87
C PHE A 88 21.09 -13.93 12.99
N GLU A 89 21.13 -15.25 13.10
CA GLU A 89 20.25 -16.17 12.35
C GLU A 89 18.78 -15.87 12.62
N ARG A 90 18.38 -15.74 13.89
CA ARG A 90 17.00 -15.33 14.25
C ARG A 90 16.60 -13.96 13.69
N GLN A 91 17.52 -12.99 13.72
CA GLN A 91 17.22 -11.66 13.16
C GLN A 91 17.10 -11.72 11.63
N PHE A 92 17.88 -12.58 10.96
CA PHE A 92 17.83 -12.76 9.52
C PHE A 92 16.57 -13.50 9.07
N GLU A 93 16.16 -14.55 9.80
CA GLU A 93 14.90 -15.26 9.56
C GLU A 93 13.68 -14.35 9.74
N THR A 94 13.67 -13.54 10.80
CA THR A 94 12.61 -12.53 11.03
C THR A 94 12.54 -11.52 9.89
N LEU A 95 13.70 -11.15 9.36
CA LEU A 95 13.86 -10.24 8.25
C LEU A 95 13.28 -10.79 6.95
N ASP A 96 13.57 -12.05 6.66
CA ASP A 96 13.10 -12.74 5.46
C ASP A 96 11.57 -12.87 5.50
N VAL A 97 11.02 -13.31 6.64
CA VAL A 97 9.57 -13.39 6.87
C VAL A 97 8.89 -12.01 6.77
N GLN A 98 9.49 -10.95 7.33
CA GLN A 98 8.95 -9.59 7.19
C GLN A 98 8.98 -9.09 5.74
N THR A 99 10.02 -9.43 4.98
CA THR A 99 10.18 -9.01 3.59
C THR A 99 9.14 -9.73 2.72
N ALA A 100 8.97 -11.04 2.88
CA ALA A 100 7.93 -11.82 2.22
C ALA A 100 6.52 -11.27 2.51
N HIS A 101 6.19 -11.02 3.78
CA HIS A 101 4.89 -10.44 4.15
C HIS A 101 4.69 -9.02 3.60
N MET A 102 5.74 -8.21 3.54
CA MET A 102 5.67 -6.90 2.89
C MET A 102 5.43 -7.03 1.39
N GLU A 103 6.10 -7.95 0.71
CA GLU A 103 5.91 -8.20 -0.73
C GLU A 103 4.49 -8.67 -1.04
N ASP A 104 3.92 -9.58 -0.24
CA ASP A 104 2.53 -10.02 -0.36
C ASP A 104 1.53 -8.87 -0.15
N THR A 105 1.78 -8.04 0.86
CA THR A 105 0.91 -6.88 1.17
C THR A 105 1.02 -5.81 0.09
N MET A 106 2.23 -5.56 -0.41
CA MET A 106 2.47 -4.63 -1.51
C MET A 106 1.83 -5.14 -2.79
N SER A 107 2.02 -6.41 -3.14
CA SER A 107 1.36 -7.08 -4.28
C SER A 107 -0.16 -6.89 -4.20
N SER A 108 -0.77 -7.22 -3.07
CA SER A 108 -2.22 -7.05 -2.83
C SER A 108 -2.70 -5.60 -3.00
N THR A 109 -1.93 -4.63 -2.51
CA THR A 109 -2.24 -3.19 -2.66
C THR A 109 -2.09 -2.74 -4.12
N THR A 110 -1.10 -3.27 -4.82
CA THR A 110 -0.81 -2.91 -6.22
C THR A 110 -1.82 -3.53 -7.18
N THR A 111 -2.35 -4.72 -6.90
CA THR A 111 -3.43 -5.37 -7.66
C THR A 111 -4.69 -4.50 -7.79
N LEU A 112 -5.00 -3.69 -6.77
CA LEU A 112 -6.16 -2.79 -6.79
C LEU A 112 -5.99 -1.60 -7.76
N THR A 113 -4.74 -1.21 -8.04
CA THR A 113 -4.40 -0.07 -8.90
C THR A 113 -3.85 -0.50 -10.26
N THR A 114 -3.41 -1.74 -10.39
CA THR A 114 -2.83 -2.35 -11.59
C THR A 114 -3.51 -3.70 -11.82
N PRO A 115 -4.75 -3.70 -12.37
CA PRO A 115 -5.48 -4.95 -12.62
C PRO A 115 -4.72 -5.79 -13.64
N GLN A 116 -4.50 -7.07 -13.33
CA GLN A 116 -3.69 -7.98 -14.15
C GLN A 116 -4.19 -8.04 -15.61
N GLY A 117 -5.51 -8.09 -15.82
CA GLY A 117 -6.09 -8.07 -17.17
C GLY A 117 -5.84 -6.78 -17.97
N GLN A 118 -5.61 -5.62 -17.32
CA GLN A 118 -5.20 -4.41 -18.03
C GLN A 118 -3.71 -4.44 -18.43
N VAL A 119 -2.87 -5.10 -17.63
CA VAL A 119 -1.46 -5.33 -17.95
C VAL A 119 -1.32 -6.33 -19.09
N ASP A 120 -2.09 -7.42 -19.04
CA ASP A 120 -2.08 -8.47 -20.07
C ASP A 120 -2.57 -7.93 -21.41
N ALA A 121 -3.64 -7.11 -21.40
CA ALA A 121 -4.13 -6.44 -22.61
C ALA A 121 -3.08 -5.51 -23.23
N LEU A 122 -2.40 -4.71 -22.41
CA LEU A 122 -1.34 -3.80 -22.88
C LEU A 122 -0.11 -4.56 -23.41
N MET A 123 0.27 -5.66 -22.77
CA MET A 123 1.36 -6.53 -23.24
C MET A 123 1.04 -7.14 -24.61
N MET A 124 -0.22 -7.54 -24.82
CA MET A 124 -0.68 -8.09 -26.09
C MET A 124 -0.70 -7.03 -27.19
N GLU A 125 -1.18 -5.83 -26.90
CA GLU A 125 -1.16 -4.68 -27.82
C GLU A 125 0.27 -4.29 -28.23
N MET A 126 1.22 -4.25 -27.29
CA MET A 126 2.63 -3.96 -27.58
C MET A 126 3.33 -5.11 -28.33
N ALA A 127 2.94 -6.37 -28.09
CA ALA A 127 3.47 -7.52 -28.82
C ALA A 127 2.97 -7.54 -30.27
N ASP A 128 1.72 -7.12 -30.51
CA ASP A 128 1.14 -6.97 -31.84
C ASP A 128 1.74 -5.76 -32.59
N GLU A 129 2.12 -4.67 -31.90
CA GLU A 129 2.80 -3.51 -32.50
C GLU A 129 4.30 -3.74 -32.79
N ALA A 130 4.94 -4.66 -32.07
CA ALA A 130 6.36 -4.99 -32.25
C ALA A 130 6.61 -6.13 -33.26
N GLY A 131 5.55 -6.78 -33.76
CA GLY A 131 5.57 -7.79 -34.82
C GLY A 131 5.26 -7.22 -36.20
#